data_AF-A0AAU5ALK4-F1
#
_entry.id   AF-A0AAU5ALK4-F1
#
_cell.length_a   1.000
_cell.length_b   1.000
_cell.length_c   1.000
_cell.angle_alpha   90.00
_cell.angle_beta   90.00
_cell.angle_gamma   90.00
#
_symmetry.space_group_name_H-M   'P 1'
#
loop_
_entity.id
_entity.type
_entity.pdbx_description
1 polymer ?
#
loop_
_entity_poly.entity_id
_entity_poly.type
_entity_poly.pdbx_seq_one_letter_code
_entity_poly.pdbx_strand_id
1 'polypeptide(L)'
;MTLAVDVFLRDADGQWNVLDVPEGCNDSAGFENWRETVWGSAPVRALGATYLPVLASSDLYVEASDVPEFLREIALLREHLKAVAGAVGKQSDVIGSRLDNIEAAALRAREIGGGVLIW
;
A
#
# COMPACT_ATOMS: atom_id res chain seq x y z
N MET A 1 -11.34 -10.47 7.65
CA MET A 1 -9.89 -10.22 7.80
C MET A 1 -9.57 -8.89 7.13
N THR A 2 -8.59 -8.16 7.66
CA THR A 2 -8.10 -6.88 7.12
C THR A 2 -6.77 -7.14 6.47
N LEU A 3 -6.49 -6.42 5.40
CA LEU A 3 -5.13 -6.24 4.91
C LEU A 3 -4.38 -5.35 5.91
N ALA A 4 -3.13 -5.70 6.19
CA ALA A 4 -2.18 -4.92 6.97
C ALA A 4 -1.07 -4.36 6.06
N VAL A 5 -0.51 -3.21 6.42
CA VAL A 5 0.70 -2.65 5.82
C VAL A 5 1.79 -2.52 6.87
N ASP A 6 2.90 -3.20 6.65
CA ASP A 6 4.04 -3.25 7.55
C ASP A 6 5.31 -2.72 6.87
N VAL A 7 6.29 -2.34 7.70
CA VAL A 7 7.63 -1.99 7.26
C VAL A 7 8.57 -3.13 7.60
N PHE A 8 9.43 -3.52 6.68
CA PHE A 8 10.47 -4.52 6.94
C PHE A 8 11.86 -3.97 6.66
N LEU A 9 12.85 -4.52 7.36
CA LEU A 9 14.27 -4.34 7.07
C LEU A 9 14.88 -5.66 6.61
N ARG A 10 15.84 -5.56 5.70
CA ARG A 10 16.74 -6.68 5.38
C ARG A 10 18.03 -6.52 6.18
N ASP A 11 18.44 -7.58 6.86
CA ASP A 11 19.75 -7.61 7.49
C ASP A 11 20.87 -7.92 6.47
N ALA A 12 22.12 -8.01 6.95
CA ALA A 12 23.29 -8.26 6.12
C ALA A 12 23.24 -9.63 5.41
N ASP A 13 22.48 -10.59 5.94
CA ASP A 13 22.29 -11.92 5.36
C ASP A 13 21.04 -11.97 4.44
N GLY A 14 20.36 -10.83 4.27
CA GLY A 14 19.16 -10.68 3.46
C GLY A 14 17.88 -11.19 4.12
N GLN A 15 17.92 -11.54 5.42
CA GLN A 15 16.74 -12.00 6.15
C GLN A 15 15.80 -10.84 6.45
N TRP A 16 14.50 -11.17 6.51
CA TRP A 16 13.42 -10.21 6.70
C TRP A 16 13.13 -10.02 8.17
N ASN A 17 13.08 -8.75 8.58
CA ASN A 17 12.65 -8.36 9.91
C ASN A 17 11.49 -7.37 9.77
N VAL A 18 10.26 -7.86 9.95
CA VAL A 18 9.06 -7.02 9.99
C VAL A 18 9.09 -6.22 11.30
N LEU A 19 8.91 -4.91 11.18
CA LEU A 19 8.95 -3.99 12.31
C LEU A 19 7.54 -3.75 12.84
N ASP A 20 7.43 -3.64 14.15
CA ASP A 20 6.16 -3.26 14.78
C ASP A 20 5.66 -1.90 14.26
N VAL A 21 4.34 -1.81 14.14
CA VAL A 21 3.62 -0.58 13.85
C VAL A 21 3.75 0.34 15.07
N PRO A 22 4.15 1.62 14.91
CA PRO A 22 4.31 2.51 16.05
C PRO A 22 3.00 2.71 16.80
N GLU A 23 3.08 2.92 18.11
CA GLU A 23 1.90 3.14 18.95
C GLU A 23 1.06 4.32 18.44
N GLY A 24 -0.26 4.11 18.31
CA GLY A 24 -1.20 5.12 17.81
C GLY A 24 -1.27 5.22 16.28
N CYS A 25 -0.42 4.48 15.54
CA CYS A 25 -0.56 4.34 14.10
C CYS A 25 -1.57 3.24 13.73
N ASN A 26 -2.15 3.38 12.54
CA ASN A 26 -3.06 2.39 11.95
C ASN A 26 -2.37 1.78 10.73
N ASP A 27 -2.36 0.47 10.66
CA ASP A 27 -1.73 -0.35 9.62
C ASP A 27 -2.75 -0.97 8.66
N SER A 28 -4.04 -0.64 8.78
CA SER A 28 -5.04 -1.22 7.89
C SER A 28 -4.85 -0.69 6.47
N ALA A 29 -4.66 -1.60 5.52
CA ALA A 29 -4.73 -1.35 4.08
C ALA A 29 -6.11 -1.67 3.49
N GLY A 30 -7.13 -1.89 4.34
CA GLY A 30 -8.52 -2.16 3.93
C GLY A 30 -8.95 -3.59 4.21
N PHE A 31 -10.11 -3.99 3.70
CA PHE A 31 -10.61 -5.35 3.91
C PHE A 31 -9.90 -6.35 3.01
N GLU A 32 -9.89 -7.63 3.39
CA GLU A 32 -9.29 -8.70 2.57
C GLU A 32 -9.79 -8.68 1.12
N ASN A 33 -11.08 -8.50 0.89
CA ASN A 33 -11.65 -8.44 -0.45
C ASN A 33 -11.25 -7.18 -1.25
N TRP A 34 -10.60 -6.19 -0.64
CA TRP A 34 -10.09 -5.00 -1.33
C TRP A 34 -8.86 -5.30 -2.17
N ARG A 35 -8.18 -6.43 -1.91
CA ARG A 35 -7.20 -7.02 -2.82
C ARG A 35 -7.65 -6.97 -4.27
N GLU A 36 -8.85 -7.46 -4.54
CA GLU A 36 -9.42 -7.51 -5.90
C GLU A 36 -10.34 -6.33 -6.17
N THR A 37 -11.18 -5.95 -5.21
CA THR A 37 -12.27 -4.99 -5.43
C THR A 37 -11.84 -3.52 -5.43
N VAL A 38 -10.66 -3.20 -4.87
CA VAL A 38 -10.13 -1.83 -4.81
C VAL A 38 -8.73 -1.78 -5.42
N TRP A 39 -7.73 -2.38 -4.77
CA TRP A 39 -6.31 -2.26 -5.17
C TRP A 39 -6.02 -2.96 -6.51
N GLY A 40 -6.58 -4.14 -6.68
CA GLY A 40 -6.55 -4.95 -7.90
C GLY A 40 -7.50 -4.51 -9.01
N SER A 41 -8.32 -3.49 -8.77
CA SER A 41 -9.44 -3.17 -9.65
C SER A 41 -8.98 -2.62 -11.00
N ALA A 42 -9.83 -2.78 -12.02
CA ALA A 42 -9.56 -2.24 -13.36
C ALA A 42 -9.32 -0.72 -13.37
N PRO A 43 -10.06 0.12 -12.60
CA PRO A 43 -9.76 1.55 -12.49
C PRO A 43 -8.35 1.86 -12.00
N VAL A 44 -7.85 1.15 -10.98
CA VAL A 44 -6.49 1.36 -10.46
C VAL A 44 -5.45 0.95 -11.51
N ARG A 45 -5.63 -0.20 -12.17
CA ARG A 45 -4.74 -0.65 -13.27
C ARG A 45 -4.75 0.32 -14.45
N ALA A 46 -5.91 0.89 -14.80
CA ALA A 46 -6.05 1.82 -15.90
C ALA A 46 -5.31 3.15 -15.68
N LEU A 47 -4.99 3.50 -14.43
CA LEU A 47 -4.10 4.64 -14.13
C LEU A 47 -2.62 4.32 -14.40
N GLY A 48 -2.27 3.06 -14.68
CA GLY A 48 -0.88 2.63 -14.84
C GLY A 48 -0.22 2.19 -13.53
N ALA A 49 -0.99 1.95 -12.47
CA ALA A 49 -0.48 1.35 -11.25
C ALA A 49 0.04 -0.07 -11.50
N THR A 50 1.16 -0.40 -10.87
CA THR A 50 1.87 -1.67 -11.00
C THR A 50 2.14 -2.35 -9.66
N TYR A 51 2.19 -1.63 -8.54
CA TYR A 51 2.41 -2.21 -7.21
C TYR A 51 1.11 -2.67 -6.55
N LEU A 52 0.19 -1.76 -6.22
CA LEU A 52 -1.08 -2.10 -5.55
C LEU A 52 -1.90 -3.16 -6.30
N PRO A 53 -1.94 -3.20 -7.65
CA PRO A 53 -2.65 -4.25 -8.36
C PRO A 53 -2.16 -5.68 -8.16
N VAL A 54 -0.92 -5.88 -7.66
CA VAL A 54 -0.37 -7.19 -7.28
C VAL A 54 -1.20 -7.86 -6.20
N LEU A 55 -1.82 -7.05 -5.32
CA LEU A 55 -2.64 -7.55 -4.20
C LEU A 55 -3.79 -8.46 -4.64
N ALA A 56 -4.24 -8.33 -5.89
CA ALA A 56 -5.28 -9.19 -6.46
C ALA A 56 -4.87 -10.67 -6.57
N SER A 57 -3.57 -10.97 -6.55
CA SER A 57 -3.06 -12.33 -6.77
C SER A 57 -2.07 -12.81 -5.72
N SER A 58 -1.48 -11.92 -4.94
CA SER A 58 -0.52 -12.26 -3.89
C SER A 58 -0.39 -11.13 -2.87
N ASP A 59 0.44 -11.33 -1.86
CA ASP A 59 0.94 -10.22 -1.04
C ASP A 59 1.84 -9.32 -1.87
N LEU A 60 1.93 -8.05 -1.46
CA LEU A 60 2.76 -7.05 -2.12
C LEU A 60 4.03 -6.81 -1.29
N TYR A 61 5.16 -6.89 -1.97
CA TYR A 61 6.48 -6.65 -1.42
C TYR A 61 7.15 -5.54 -2.22
N VAL A 62 7.44 -4.42 -1.55
CA VAL A 62 8.15 -3.28 -2.13
C VAL A 62 9.52 -3.21 -1.47
N GLU A 63 10.57 -3.49 -2.22
CA GLU A 63 11.95 -3.39 -1.72
C GLU A 63 12.33 -1.94 -1.46
N ALA A 64 13.31 -1.72 -0.57
CA ALA A 64 13.75 -0.38 -0.18
C ALA A 64 14.13 0.53 -1.38
N SER A 65 14.69 -0.05 -2.44
CA SER A 65 15.03 0.66 -3.67
C SER A 65 13.81 1.13 -4.47
N ASP A 66 12.66 0.45 -4.32
CA ASP A 66 11.44 0.68 -5.08
C ASP A 66 10.41 1.52 -4.31
N VAL A 67 10.65 1.77 -3.02
CA VAL A 67 9.78 2.62 -2.19
C VAL A 67 9.54 4.01 -2.80
N PRO A 68 10.54 4.72 -3.38
CA PRO A 68 10.29 6.02 -4.01
C PRO A 68 9.27 5.94 -5.17
N GLU A 69 9.35 4.90 -5.99
CA GLU A 69 8.45 4.62 -7.11
C GLU A 69 7.05 4.25 -6.58
N PHE A 70 6.97 3.44 -5.53
CA PHE A 70 5.71 3.11 -4.86
C PHE A 70 5.00 4.35 -4.29
N LEU A 71 5.75 5.29 -3.68
CA LEU A 71 5.21 6.58 -3.23
C LEU A 71 4.64 7.40 -4.38
N ARG A 72 5.25 7.37 -5.57
CA ARG A 72 4.69 8.03 -6.76
C ARG A 72 3.38 7.40 -7.21
N GLU A 73 3.28 6.07 -7.14
CA GLU A 73 2.01 5.37 -7.43
C GLU A 73 0.92 5.75 -6.42
N ILE A 74 1.24 5.82 -5.13
CA ILE A 74 0.29 6.27 -4.11
C ILE A 74 -0.18 7.70 -4.41
N ALA A 75 0.74 8.61 -4.75
CA ALA A 75 0.42 9.99 -5.12
C ALA A 75 -0.50 10.05 -6.36
N LEU A 76 -0.26 9.21 -7.37
CA LEU A 76 -1.12 9.08 -8.55
C LEU A 76 -2.54 8.64 -8.19
N LEU A 77 -2.69 7.63 -7.32
CA LEU A 77 -4.00 7.21 -6.85
C LEU A 77 -4.71 8.31 -6.06
N ARG A 78 -3.99 9.10 -5.27
CA ARG A 78 -4.56 10.24 -4.54
C ARG A 78 -5.08 11.32 -5.46
N GLU A 79 -4.34 11.66 -6.52
CA GLU A 79 -4.77 12.65 -7.52
C GLU A 79 -6.11 12.22 -8.17
N HIS A 80 -6.29 10.93 -8.41
CA HIS A 80 -7.48 10.36 -9.04
C HIS A 80 -8.47 9.72 -8.05
N LEU A 81 -8.35 9.98 -6.74
CA LEU A 81 -9.05 9.26 -5.69
C LEU A 81 -10.58 9.25 -5.85
N LYS A 82 -11.17 10.40 -6.20
CA LYS A 82 -12.63 10.50 -6.40
C LYS A 82 -13.12 9.63 -7.56
N ALA A 83 -12.35 9.59 -8.65
CA ALA A 83 -12.70 8.79 -9.81
C ALA A 83 -12.59 7.29 -9.52
N VAL A 84 -11.50 6.86 -8.88
CA VAL A 84 -11.32 5.47 -8.43
C VAL A 84 -12.45 5.06 -7.48
N ALA A 85 -12.69 5.85 -6.44
CA ALA A 85 -13.72 5.56 -5.44
C ALA A 85 -15.12 5.44 -6.05
N GLY A 86 -15.48 6.36 -6.95
CA GLY A 86 -16.73 6.31 -7.69
C GLY A 86 -16.86 5.04 -8.55
N ALA A 87 -15.78 4.65 -9.23
CA ALA A 87 -15.77 3.47 -10.10
C ALA A 87 -15.90 2.14 -9.33
N VAL A 88 -15.38 2.06 -8.10
CA VAL A 88 -15.49 0.86 -7.24
C VAL A 88 -16.66 0.93 -6.25
N GLY A 89 -17.52 1.94 -6.35
CA GLY A 89 -18.70 2.11 -5.50
C GLY A 89 -18.36 2.35 -4.01
N LYS A 90 -17.26 3.05 -3.72
CA LYS A 90 -16.83 3.42 -2.38
C LYS A 90 -16.81 4.93 -2.20
N GLN A 91 -16.83 5.38 -0.94
CA GLN A 91 -16.59 6.78 -0.63
C GLN A 91 -15.07 7.04 -0.64
N SER A 92 -14.68 8.22 -1.15
CA SER A 92 -13.28 8.58 -1.35
C SER A 92 -12.50 8.73 -0.05
N ASP A 93 -13.15 9.18 1.02
CA ASP A 93 -12.58 9.28 2.37
C ASP A 93 -12.17 7.91 2.93
N VAL A 94 -12.98 6.86 2.69
CA VAL A 94 -12.65 5.51 3.18
C VAL A 94 -11.39 4.98 2.48
N ILE A 95 -11.32 5.08 1.15
CA ILE A 95 -10.10 4.68 0.41
C ILE A 95 -8.93 5.58 0.76
N GLY A 96 -9.15 6.89 0.86
CA GLY A 96 -8.14 7.89 1.22
C GLY A 96 -7.48 7.57 2.55
N SER A 97 -8.26 7.23 3.58
CA SER A 97 -7.72 6.85 4.89
C SER A 97 -6.83 5.61 4.86
N ARG A 98 -7.05 4.68 3.93
CA ARG A 98 -6.18 3.50 3.75
C ARG A 98 -4.92 3.84 2.96
N LEU A 99 -5.02 4.75 1.99
CA LEU A 99 -3.84 5.33 1.36
C LEU A 99 -2.99 6.14 2.34
N ASP A 100 -3.60 6.82 3.32
CA ASP A 100 -2.87 7.53 4.40
C ASP A 100 -2.01 6.56 5.22
N ASN A 101 -2.57 5.41 5.60
CA ASN A 101 -1.82 4.37 6.32
C ASN A 101 -0.67 3.80 5.49
N ILE A 102 -0.95 3.45 4.22
CA ILE A 102 0.05 2.89 3.30
C ILE A 102 1.18 3.90 3.02
N GLU A 103 0.84 5.17 2.82
CA GLU A 103 1.82 6.23 2.61
C GLU A 103 2.68 6.47 3.85
N ALA A 104 2.07 6.49 5.04
CA ALA A 104 2.81 6.65 6.29
C ALA A 104 3.84 5.51 6.48
N ALA A 105 3.44 4.26 6.21
CA ALA A 105 4.36 3.12 6.23
C ALA A 105 5.47 3.25 5.18
N ALA A 106 5.14 3.65 3.94
CA ALA A 106 6.13 3.84 2.88
C ALA A 106 7.11 4.99 3.16
N LEU A 107 6.64 6.09 3.75
CA LEU A 107 7.51 7.20 4.19
C LEU A 107 8.46 6.74 5.29
N ARG A 108 7.95 6.03 6.30
CA ARG A 108 8.77 5.43 7.36
C ARG A 108 9.81 4.47 6.78
N ALA A 109 9.40 3.58 5.88
CA ALA A 109 10.30 2.64 5.21
C ALA A 109 11.44 3.39 4.49
N ARG A 110 11.11 4.44 3.74
CA ARG A 110 12.10 5.28 3.07
C ARG A 110 13.09 5.93 4.03
N GLU A 111 12.61 6.44 5.17
CA GLU A 111 13.45 7.11 6.17
C GLU A 111 14.49 6.17 6.79
N ILE A 112 14.15 4.90 6.98
CA ILE A 112 15.02 3.91 7.62
C ILE A 112 15.75 2.98 6.64
N GLY A 113 15.55 3.16 5.32
CA GLY A 113 16.11 2.29 4.29
C GLY A 113 15.48 0.88 4.23
N GLY A 114 14.22 0.77 4.64
CA GLY A 114 13.43 -0.47 4.62
C GLY A 114 12.47 -0.56 3.43
N GLY A 115 11.79 -1.70 3.33
CA GLY A 115 10.72 -1.97 2.36
C GLY A 115 9.33 -1.96 2.99
N VAL A 116 8.31 -2.14 2.16
CA VAL A 116 6.89 -2.21 2.56
C VAL A 116 6.31 -3.57 2.23
N LEU A 117 5.57 -4.15 3.17
CA LEU A 117 4.81 -5.39 3.02
C LEU A 117 3.31 -5.08 3.15
N ILE A 118 2.48 -5.59 2.23
CA ILE A 118 1.02 -5.60 2.38
C ILE A 118 0.48 -7.02 2.22
N TRP A 119 -0.27 -7.50 3.21
CA TRP A 119 -0.73 -8.89 3.36
C TRP A 119 -2.02 -8.99 4.17
#